data_AF-A0A7S0SWA8-F1
#
_entry.id   AF-A0A7S0SWA8-F1
#
_cell.length_a   1.000
_cell.length_b   1.000
_cell.length_c   1.000
_cell.angle_alpha   90.00
_cell.angle_beta   90.00
_cell.angle_gamma   90.00
#
_symmetry.space_group_name_H-M   'P 1'
#
loop_
_entity.id
_entity.type
_entity.pdbx_description
1 polymer ?
#
loop_
_entity_poly.entity_id
_entity_poly.type
_entity_poly.pdbx_seq_one_letter_code
_entity_poly.pdbx_strand_id
1 'polypeptide(L)'
;HLLSNTVFVPCPSGRNPETFRIYEALEVGAIPLIVKPEDNKNYLNFGLWNEYPGQLFSNWKEIKDYLISMNVQKANELQLKIVEWYSRFKGNVKQYIGRQINEKIDRNVEDNDTDHDNRRNNEINKLKSKIIEYE
;
A
#
# COMPACT_ATOMS: atom_id res chain seq x y z
N HIS A 1 3.62 -20.28 -4.66
CA HIS A 1 2.60 -19.46 -5.35
C HIS A 1 3.09 -19.18 -6.77
N LEU A 2 2.23 -19.09 -7.79
CA LEU A 2 2.66 -18.85 -9.18
C LEU A 2 3.47 -17.54 -9.35
N LEU A 3 3.21 -16.54 -8.52
CA LEU A 3 3.84 -15.22 -8.62
C LEU A 3 5.23 -15.13 -7.95
N SER A 4 5.59 -16.05 -7.06
CA SER A 4 6.85 -15.95 -6.30
C SER A 4 8.11 -16.14 -7.15
N ASN A 5 7.96 -16.63 -8.39
CA ASN A 5 9.04 -16.80 -9.35
C ASN A 5 8.92 -15.83 -10.55
N THR A 6 8.04 -14.84 -10.46
CA THR A 6 7.75 -13.90 -11.54
C THR A 6 8.44 -12.56 -11.30
N VAL A 7 9.17 -12.07 -12.30
CA VAL A 7 9.87 -10.78 -12.22
C VAL A 7 8.93 -9.60 -12.45
N PHE A 8 8.03 -9.69 -13.44
CA PHE A 8 7.10 -8.62 -13.81
C PHE A 8 5.65 -9.10 -13.79
N VAL A 9 4.74 -8.31 -13.24
CA VAL A 9 3.31 -8.65 -13.18
C VAL A 9 2.48 -7.56 -13.85
N PRO A 10 1.73 -7.88 -14.92
CA PRO A 10 0.81 -6.92 -15.52
C PRO A 10 -0.32 -6.57 -14.55
N CYS A 11 -0.43 -5.29 -14.23
CA CYS A 11 -1.42 -4.74 -13.31
C CYS A 11 -2.34 -3.76 -14.06
N PRO A 12 -3.17 -4.26 -15.01
CA PRO A 12 -4.15 -3.42 -15.69
C PRO A 12 -5.08 -2.77 -14.67
N SER A 13 -5.49 -1.54 -14.96
CA SER A 13 -6.58 -0.89 -14.25
C SER A 13 -7.87 -1.69 -14.39
N GLY A 14 -8.62 -1.78 -13.30
CA GLY A 14 -9.95 -2.37 -13.27
C GLY A 14 -11.00 -1.27 -13.31
N ARG A 15 -12.10 -1.45 -12.59
CA ARG A 15 -13.11 -0.39 -12.39
C ARG A 15 -12.57 0.76 -11.51
N ASN A 16 -11.54 0.47 -10.70
CA ASN A 16 -10.79 1.45 -9.92
C ASN A 16 -9.36 1.61 -10.50
N PRO A 17 -8.75 2.79 -10.32
CA PRO A 17 -7.37 3.05 -10.76
C PRO A 17 -6.36 2.12 -10.09
N GLU A 18 -6.56 1.75 -8.83
CA GLU A 18 -5.78 0.71 -8.14
C GLU A 18 -6.47 -0.66 -8.23
N THR A 19 -5.69 -1.70 -8.48
CA THR A 19 -6.18 -3.09 -8.48
C THR A 19 -5.45 -3.93 -7.45
N PHE A 20 -6.14 -4.91 -6.85
CA PHE A 20 -5.56 -5.87 -5.90
C PHE A 20 -4.28 -6.53 -6.42
N ARG A 21 -4.19 -6.71 -7.74
CA ARG A 21 -3.03 -7.28 -8.44
C ARG A 21 -1.72 -6.53 -8.18
N ILE A 22 -1.81 -5.22 -7.96
CA ILE A 22 -0.64 -4.40 -7.61
C ILE A 22 -0.07 -4.86 -6.28
N TYR A 23 -0.91 -4.99 -5.26
CA TYR A 23 -0.50 -5.41 -3.93
C TYR A 23 -0.03 -6.88 -3.91
N GLU A 24 -0.68 -7.76 -4.67
CA GLU A 24 -0.22 -9.16 -4.82
C GLU A 24 1.18 -9.25 -5.42
N ALA A 25 1.49 -8.43 -6.43
CA ALA A 25 2.82 -8.37 -7.02
C ALA A 25 3.85 -7.85 -6.02
N LEU A 26 3.52 -6.79 -5.28
CA LEU A 26 4.40 -6.19 -4.28
C LEU A 26 4.69 -7.16 -3.11
N GLU A 27 3.69 -7.91 -2.64
CA GLU A 27 3.86 -8.89 -1.54
C GLU A 27 4.85 -10.01 -1.89
N VAL A 28 4.98 -10.37 -3.16
CA VAL A 28 5.95 -11.38 -3.61
C VAL A 28 7.25 -10.79 -4.15
N GLY A 29 7.43 -9.47 -4.09
CA GLY A 29 8.62 -8.78 -4.62
C GLY A 29 8.70 -8.75 -6.15
N ALA A 30 7.59 -8.99 -6.85
CA ALA A 30 7.52 -8.81 -8.30
C ALA A 30 7.36 -7.32 -8.65
N ILE A 31 7.76 -6.93 -9.86
CA ILE A 31 7.65 -5.57 -10.37
C ILE A 31 6.27 -5.37 -11.02
N PRO A 32 5.39 -4.52 -10.45
CA PRO A 32 4.11 -4.19 -11.06
C PRO A 32 4.30 -3.37 -12.34
N LEU A 33 3.66 -3.79 -13.42
CA LEU A 33 3.55 -3.03 -14.67
C LEU A 33 2.20 -2.30 -14.66
N ILE A 34 2.23 -1.00 -14.35
CA ILE A 34 1.05 -0.18 -14.06
C ILE A 34 0.81 0.82 -15.20
N VAL A 35 -0.35 0.73 -15.85
CA VAL A 35 -0.81 1.75 -16.79
C VAL A 35 -1.73 2.72 -16.05
N LYS A 36 -1.31 3.98 -15.91
CA LYS A 36 -2.13 5.02 -15.26
C LYS A 36 -3.20 5.54 -16.23
N PRO A 37 -4.41 5.89 -15.75
CA PRO A 37 -5.40 6.62 -16.55
C PRO A 37 -4.84 7.98 -16.99
N GLU A 38 -5.17 8.41 -18.21
CA GLU A 38 -4.69 9.69 -18.80
C GLU A 38 -5.00 10.90 -17.91
N ASP A 39 -6.17 10.92 -17.27
CA ASP A 39 -6.64 12.05 -16.46
C ASP A 39 -6.14 12.05 -15.01
N ASN A 40 -5.42 11.01 -14.57
CA ASN A 40 -5.04 10.87 -13.18
C ASN A 40 -3.62 11.41 -12.90
N LYS A 41 -3.50 12.73 -12.83
CA LYS A 41 -2.27 13.44 -12.43
C LYS A 41 -1.80 13.09 -11.01
N ASN A 42 -2.70 12.56 -10.19
CA ASN A 42 -2.49 12.25 -8.78
C ASN A 42 -2.48 10.74 -8.50
N TYR A 43 -2.21 9.90 -9.51
CA TYR A 43 -2.28 8.44 -9.36
C TYR A 43 -1.40 7.92 -8.20
N LEU A 44 -0.21 8.52 -7.99
CA LEU A 44 0.68 8.23 -6.85
C LEU A 44 0.40 9.11 -5.62
N ASN A 45 -0.33 10.21 -5.79
CA ASN A 45 -0.71 11.12 -4.71
C ASN A 45 -1.87 10.60 -3.85
N PHE A 46 -2.28 9.34 -4.00
CA PHE A 46 -3.24 8.67 -3.10
C PHE A 46 -2.67 8.40 -1.68
N GLY A 47 -1.73 9.24 -1.25
CA GLY A 47 -1.35 9.50 0.13
C GLY A 47 -0.12 8.75 0.62
N LEU A 48 0.18 7.57 0.06
CA LEU A 48 1.21 6.69 0.62
C LEU A 48 2.16 6.09 -0.43
N TRP A 49 1.88 6.31 -1.72
CA TRP A 49 2.67 5.78 -2.84
C TRP A 49 3.89 6.65 -3.21
N ASN A 50 4.25 7.60 -2.34
CA ASN A 50 5.42 8.45 -2.54
C ASN A 50 6.67 7.60 -2.69
N GLU A 51 7.57 8.05 -3.58
CA GLU A 51 8.85 7.41 -3.84
C GLU A 51 8.76 5.95 -4.36
N TYR A 52 7.60 5.56 -4.90
CA TYR A 52 7.47 4.25 -5.57
C TYR A 52 8.59 4.06 -6.61
N PRO A 53 9.40 3.00 -6.51
CA PRO A 53 10.60 2.85 -7.34
C PRO A 53 10.31 2.37 -8.77
N GLY A 54 9.10 1.84 -9.02
CA GLY A 54 8.71 1.34 -10.33
C GLY A 54 8.27 2.46 -11.27
N GLN A 55 8.32 2.17 -12.58
CA GLN A 55 7.85 3.09 -13.60
C GLN A 55 6.32 3.00 -13.76
N LEU A 56 5.68 4.17 -13.91
CA LEU A 56 4.31 4.25 -14.37
C LEU A 56 4.28 4.47 -15.88
N PHE A 57 3.34 3.80 -16.54
CA PHE A 57 3.20 3.83 -17.99
C PHE A 57 1.91 4.55 -18.38
N SER A 58 1.91 5.25 -19.50
CA SER A 58 0.69 5.87 -20.04
C SER A 58 -0.09 4.91 -20.94
N ASN A 59 0.56 3.88 -21.46
CA ASN A 59 -0.04 2.89 -22.35
C ASN A 59 0.78 1.59 -22.38
N TRP A 60 0.21 0.53 -22.97
CA TRP A 60 0.86 -0.78 -23.10
C TRP A 60 2.05 -0.81 -24.06
N LYS A 61 2.16 0.16 -24.98
CA LYS A 61 3.28 0.24 -25.91
C LYS A 61 4.57 0.61 -25.17
N GLU A 62 4.51 1.59 -24.26
CA GLU A 62 5.64 1.96 -23.41
C GLU A 62 6.16 0.80 -22.56
N ILE A 63 5.25 -0.06 -22.07
CA ILE A 63 5.62 -1.27 -21.31
C ILE A 63 6.47 -2.20 -22.17
N LYS A 64 6.09 -2.40 -23.44
CA LYS A 64 6.84 -3.26 -24.35
C LYS A 64 8.28 -2.76 -24.53
N ASP A 65 8.43 -1.47 -24.82
CA ASP A 65 9.74 -0.85 -25.03
C ASP A 65 10.59 -0.88 -23.75
N TYR A 66 9.95 -0.64 -22.60
CA TYR A 66 10.58 -0.79 -21.29
C TYR A 66 11.11 -2.21 -21.05
N LEU A 67 10.28 -3.24 -21.26
CA LEU A 67 10.68 -4.63 -21.06
C LEU A 67 11.84 -5.06 -21.96
N ILE A 68 11.89 -4.57 -23.20
CA ILE A 68 13.02 -4.81 -24.12
C ILE A 68 14.31 -4.18 -23.61
N SER A 69 14.23 -3.03 -22.94
CA SER A 69 15.39 -2.31 -22.39
C SER A 69 15.95 -2.90 -21.09
N MET A 70 15.22 -3.83 -20.48
CA MET A 70 15.57 -4.49 -19.23
C MET A 70 16.53 -5.65 -19.46
N ASN A 71 17.42 -5.85 -18.49
CA ASN A 71 18.24 -7.05 -18.36
C ASN A 71 18.07 -7.61 -16.95
N VAL A 72 18.59 -8.82 -16.73
CA VAL A 72 18.46 -9.53 -15.44
C VAL A 72 18.99 -8.67 -14.28
N GLN A 73 20.12 -7.98 -14.48
CA GLN A 73 20.71 -7.15 -13.44
C GLN A 73 19.81 -5.96 -13.05
N LYS A 74 19.33 -5.18 -14.03
CA LYS A 74 18.39 -4.07 -13.80
C LYS A 74 17.09 -4.54 -13.15
N ALA A 75 16.60 -5.71 -13.55
CA ALA A 75 15.39 -6.29 -12.98
C ALA A 75 15.58 -6.67 -11.51
N ASN A 76 16.69 -7.35 -11.19
CA ASN A 76 17.03 -7.71 -9.81
C ASN A 76 17.21 -6.47 -8.93
N GLU A 77 17.94 -5.46 -9.41
CA GLU A 77 18.11 -4.19 -8.69
C GLU A 77 16.78 -3.49 -8.42
N LEU A 78 15.85 -3.52 -9.38
CA LEU A 78 14.52 -2.95 -9.19
C LEU A 78 13.65 -3.79 -8.23
N GLN A 79 13.71 -5.12 -8.29
CA GLN A 79 13.00 -5.98 -7.33
C GLN A 79 13.46 -5.71 -5.89
N LEU A 80 14.76 -5.54 -5.66
CA LEU A 80 15.29 -5.19 -4.33
C LEU A 80 14.73 -3.85 -3.85
N LYS A 81 14.75 -2.82 -4.70
CA LYS A 81 14.16 -1.51 -4.40
C LYS A 81 12.66 -1.60 -4.10
N ILE A 82 11.92 -2.39 -4.87
CA ILE A 82 10.48 -2.64 -4.68
C ILE A 82 10.23 -3.27 -3.30
N VAL A 83 10.97 -4.32 -2.94
CA VAL A 83 10.81 -5.02 -1.66
C VAL A 83 11.11 -4.09 -0.48
N GLU A 84 12.23 -3.36 -0.55
CA GLU A 84 12.60 -2.39 0.49
C GLU A 84 11.56 -1.28 0.64
N TRP A 85 11.13 -0.69 -0.48
CA TRP A 85 10.12 0.35 -0.49
C TRP A 85 8.79 -0.16 0.06
N TYR A 86 8.34 -1.35 -0.34
CA TYR A 86 7.05 -1.88 0.07
C TYR A 86 7.01 -2.24 1.56
N SER A 87 8.13 -2.71 2.11
CA SER A 87 8.29 -2.89 3.56
C SER A 87 8.09 -1.58 4.32
N ARG A 88 8.75 -0.49 3.86
CA ARG A 88 8.57 0.85 4.44
C ARG A 88 7.14 1.37 4.27
N PHE A 89 6.55 1.18 3.09
CA PHE A 89 5.17 1.54 2.80
C PHE A 89 4.20 0.91 3.81
N LYS A 90 4.29 -0.41 4.04
CA LYS A 90 3.44 -1.10 5.02
C LYS A 90 3.63 -0.56 6.44
N GLY A 91 4.87 -0.25 6.83
CA GLY A 91 5.17 0.42 8.09
C GLY A 91 4.50 1.80 8.22
N ASN A 92 4.59 2.62 7.17
CA ASN A 92 3.96 3.94 7.12
C ASN A 92 2.43 3.86 7.18
N VAL A 93 1.82 2.92 6.45
CA VAL A 93 0.38 2.66 6.49
C VAL A 93 -0.05 2.27 7.92
N LYS A 94 0.68 1.35 8.57
CA LYS A 94 0.40 0.92 9.95
C LYS A 94 0.45 2.11 10.92
N GLN A 95 1.49 2.93 10.84
CA GLN A 95 1.63 4.12 11.69
C GLN A 95 0.55 5.16 11.43
N TYR A 96 0.22 5.42 10.17
CA TYR A 96 -0.83 6.36 9.79
C TYR A 96 -2.18 5.93 10.37
N ILE A 97 -2.58 4.68 10.16
CA ILE A 97 -3.83 4.14 10.71
C ILE A 97 -3.82 4.20 12.24
N GLY A 98 -2.71 3.84 12.89
CA GLY A 98 -2.56 3.93 14.34
C GLY A 98 -2.79 5.34 14.89
N ARG A 99 -2.21 6.37 14.25
CA ARG A 99 -2.43 7.78 14.62
C ARG A 99 -3.89 8.18 14.45
N GLN A 100 -4.50 7.84 13.32
CA GLN A 100 -5.90 8.19 13.04
C GLN A 100 -6.89 7.54 14.01
N ILE A 101 -6.59 6.33 14.50
CA ILE A 101 -7.38 5.66 15.53
C ILE A 101 -7.21 6.36 16.88
N ASN A 102 -5.97 6.65 17.29
CA ASN A 102 -5.70 7.34 18.56
C ASN A 102 -6.35 8.72 18.61
N GLU A 103 -6.20 9.54 17.56
CA GLU A 103 -6.84 10.86 17.45
C GLU A 103 -8.37 10.79 17.53
N LYS A 104 -8.98 9.69 17.06
CA LYS A 104 -10.42 9.48 17.21
C LYS A 104 -10.79 9.04 18.62
N ILE A 105 -9.96 8.24 19.29
CA ILE A 105 -10.18 7.84 20.68
C ILE A 105 -10.09 9.07 21.58
N ASP A 106 -9.05 9.89 21.44
CA ASP A 106 -8.80 11.05 22.30
C ASP A 106 -9.93 12.09 22.20
N ARG A 107 -10.39 12.42 20.99
CA ARG A 107 -11.56 13.29 20.79
C ARG A 107 -12.85 12.75 21.42
N ASN A 108 -13.06 11.43 21.35
CA ASN A 108 -14.23 10.82 21.98
C ASN A 108 -14.13 10.84 23.52
N VAL A 109 -12.93 10.85 24.10
CA VAL A 109 -12.77 10.95 25.57
C VAL A 109 -13.08 12.37 26.03
N GLU A 110 -12.61 13.39 25.30
CA GLU A 110 -12.93 14.80 25.58
C GLU A 110 -14.43 15.10 25.44
N ASP A 111 -15.13 14.47 24.49
CA ASP A 111 -16.58 14.64 24.30
C ASP A 111 -17.44 13.86 25.33
N ASN A 112 -16.88 12.85 26.03
CA ASN A 112 -17.62 11.99 26.97
C ASN A 112 -17.47 12.37 28.45
N ASP A 113 -16.87 13.53 28.77
CA ASP A 113 -16.92 14.14 30.12
C ASP A 113 -18.36 14.62 30.51
N THR A 114 -19.39 14.11 29.83
CA THR A 114 -20.80 14.13 30.23
C THR A 114 -21.37 12.70 30.40
N ASP A 115 -20.96 12.07 31.51
CA ASP A 115 -21.78 11.26 32.44
C ASP A 115 -22.43 9.91 32.02
N HIS A 116 -21.91 9.14 31.04
CA HIS A 116 -22.44 7.78 30.76
C HIS A 116 -21.38 6.70 30.40
N ASP A 117 -20.49 6.36 31.34
CA ASP A 117 -19.13 5.94 30.95
C ASP A 117 -18.64 4.50 31.30
N ASN A 118 -19.46 3.58 31.81
CA ASN A 118 -18.94 2.27 32.24
C ASN A 118 -18.96 1.13 31.19
N ARG A 119 -19.87 1.15 30.20
CA ARG A 119 -19.92 0.08 29.17
C ARG A 119 -18.93 0.32 28.04
N ARG A 120 -18.65 1.58 27.71
CA ARG A 120 -17.82 1.99 26.57
C ARG A 120 -16.32 1.75 26.85
N ASN A 121 -15.89 1.98 28.09
CA ASN A 121 -14.51 1.75 28.51
C ASN A 121 -14.08 0.27 28.40
N ASN A 122 -15.01 -0.68 28.63
CA ASN A 122 -14.74 -2.11 28.43
C ASN A 122 -14.54 -2.47 26.95
N GLU A 123 -15.24 -1.80 26.03
CA GLU A 123 -15.13 -2.06 24.60
C GLU A 123 -13.84 -1.47 24.02
N ILE A 124 -13.43 -0.29 24.48
CA ILE A 124 -12.14 0.32 24.12
C ILE A 124 -10.97 -0.54 24.62
N ASN A 125 -11.03 -1.04 25.86
CA ASN A 125 -9.99 -1.92 26.40
C ASN A 125 -9.89 -3.25 25.64
N LYS A 126 -11.02 -3.79 25.16
CA LYS A 126 -11.06 -4.99 24.32
C LYS A 126 -10.48 -4.76 22.92
N LEU A 127 -10.62 -3.55 22.36
CA LEU A 127 -9.99 -3.19 21.08
C LEU A 127 -8.48 -3.00 21.25
N LYS A 128 -8.04 -2.37 22.34
CA LYS A 128 -6.62 -2.21 22.68
C LYS A 128 -5.92 -3.56 22.89
N SER A 129 -6.56 -4.51 23.58
CA SER A 129 -5.97 -5.85 23.81
C SER A 129 -5.83 -6.65 22.51
N LYS A 130 -6.79 -6.53 21.58
CA LYS A 130 -6.68 -7.16 20.26
C LYS A 130 -5.53 -6.61 19.43
N ILE A 131 -5.18 -5.33 19.57
CA ILE A 131 -4.07 -4.74 18.82
C ILE A 131 -2.72 -5.31 19.27
N ILE A 132 -2.56 -5.63 20.55
CA ILE A 132 -1.34 -6.20 21.13
C ILE A 132 -1.13 -7.67 20.73
N GLU A 133 -2.20 -8.44 20.51
CA GLU A 133 -2.10 -9.85 20.07
C GLU A 133 -1.65 -10.03 18.60
N TYR A 134 -1.58 -8.96 17.79
CA TYR A 134 -1.08 -8.99 16.41
C TYR A 134 0.32 -8.35 16.26
N GLU A 135 1.04 -8.09 17.35
CA GLU A 135 2.48 -7.78 17.38
C GLU A 135 3.34 -9.04 17.30
#